data_AF-A0A645E5H0-F1
#
_entry.id   AF-A0A645E5H0-F1
#
_cell.length_a   1.000
_cell.length_b   1.000
_cell.length_c   1.000
_cell.angle_alpha   90.00
_cell.angle_beta   90.00
_cell.angle_gamma   90.00
#
_symmetry.space_group_name_H-M   'P 1'
#
loop_
_entity.id
_entity.type
_entity.pdbx_description
1 polymer ?
#
loop_
_entity_poly.entity_id
_entity_poly.type
_entity_poly.pdbx_seq_one_letter_code
_entity_poly.pdbx_strand_id
1 'polypeptide(L)'
;MFLETLNKYPNNDHKFFYFNDYIVEISGDNYRFGVERGGHSGGYWFEPTITEMDDKLIFSGHINYIDFYSNDKWYEKVVTKTEEGCLIIILFPLCLLIKIYALIRLIIRKIRRQPSIKEETTEDRLFNLMENLLNCTLK
;
A
#
# COMPACT_ATOMS: atom_id res chain seq x y z
N MET A 1 -31.48 -27.19 -12.42
CA MET A 1 -32.48 -27.11 -11.33
C MET A 1 -31.97 -26.41 -10.05
N PHE A 2 -30.94 -26.90 -9.36
CA PHE A 2 -30.46 -26.29 -8.09
C PHE A 2 -29.89 -24.87 -8.29
N LEU A 3 -28.95 -24.70 -9.24
CA LEU A 3 -28.36 -23.40 -9.57
C LEU A 3 -29.39 -22.38 -10.08
N GLU A 4 -30.39 -22.83 -10.85
CA GLU A 4 -31.49 -21.98 -11.33
C GLU A 4 -32.38 -21.48 -10.18
N THR A 5 -32.48 -22.25 -9.11
CA THR A 5 -33.23 -21.86 -7.90
C THR A 5 -32.46 -20.80 -7.11
N LEU A 6 -31.14 -20.89 -7.04
CA LEU A 6 -30.29 -19.90 -6.38
C LEU A 6 -30.31 -18.53 -7.07
N ASN A 7 -30.38 -18.50 -8.41
CA ASN A 7 -30.49 -17.26 -9.19
C ASN A 7 -31.72 -16.40 -8.87
N LYS A 8 -32.70 -16.93 -8.12
CA LYS A 8 -33.89 -16.16 -7.68
C LYS A 8 -33.63 -15.31 -6.43
N TYR A 9 -32.48 -15.46 -5.78
CA TYR A 9 -32.16 -14.81 -4.52
C TYR A 9 -31.09 -13.70 -4.70
N PRO A 10 -31.12 -12.65 -3.87
CA PRO A 10 -30.26 -11.48 -4.03
C PRO A 10 -28.79 -11.86 -3.95
N ASN A 11 -28.03 -11.37 -4.93
CA ASN A 11 -26.64 -11.67 -5.13
C ASN A 11 -25.82 -10.40 -4.89
N ASN A 12 -25.36 -10.21 -3.66
CA ASN A 12 -24.64 -8.99 -3.30
C ASN A 12 -23.20 -8.96 -3.88
N ASP A 13 -22.60 -10.12 -4.18
CA ASP A 13 -21.17 -10.22 -4.55
C ASP A 13 -20.83 -11.37 -5.52
N HIS A 14 -21.80 -11.88 -6.30
CA HIS A 14 -21.72 -13.08 -7.17
C HIS A 14 -21.45 -14.42 -6.46
N LYS A 15 -20.96 -14.36 -5.22
CA LYS A 15 -20.47 -15.49 -4.44
C LYS A 15 -21.46 -15.97 -3.38
N PHE A 16 -22.33 -15.09 -2.89
CA PHE A 16 -23.21 -15.36 -1.76
C PHE A 16 -24.67 -15.16 -2.12
N PHE A 17 -25.48 -16.16 -1.80
CA PHE A 17 -26.93 -16.16 -1.96
C PHE A 17 -27.59 -16.24 -0.59
N TYR A 18 -28.48 -15.31 -0.30
CA TYR A 18 -29.15 -15.19 0.99
C TYR A 18 -30.64 -15.50 0.86
N PHE A 19 -31.16 -16.37 1.71
CA PHE A 19 -32.59 -16.67 1.78
C PHE A 19 -33.01 -17.01 3.21
N ASN A 20 -33.89 -16.18 3.79
CA ASN A 20 -34.23 -16.22 5.21
C ASN A 20 -32.93 -16.22 6.05
N ASP A 21 -32.88 -17.06 7.09
CA ASP A 21 -31.71 -17.23 7.95
C ASP A 21 -30.63 -18.15 7.35
N TYR A 22 -30.58 -18.36 6.04
CA TYR A 22 -29.61 -19.24 5.39
C TYR A 22 -28.76 -18.52 4.36
N ILE A 23 -27.51 -18.98 4.24
CA ILE A 23 -26.50 -18.45 3.32
C ILE A 23 -25.95 -19.60 2.49
N VAL A 24 -25.81 -19.39 1.19
CA VAL A 24 -25.07 -20.29 0.30
C VAL A 24 -23.89 -19.54 -0.29
N GLU A 25 -22.69 -20.04 -0.04
CA GLU A 25 -21.45 -19.58 -0.68
C GLU A 25 -21.11 -20.50 -1.85
N ILE A 26 -20.90 -19.92 -3.03
CA ILE A 26 -20.39 -20.63 -4.21
C ILE A 26 -19.01 -20.08 -4.54
N SER A 27 -17.99 -20.92 -4.49
CA SER A 27 -16.59 -20.53 -4.70
C SER A 27 -15.92 -21.48 -5.69
N GLY A 28 -16.05 -21.17 -6.99
CA GLY A 28 -15.69 -22.10 -8.06
C GLY A 28 -16.68 -23.28 -8.11
N ASP A 29 -16.16 -24.51 -8.08
CA ASP A 29 -16.98 -25.73 -8.03
C ASP A 29 -17.42 -26.13 -6.60
N ASN A 30 -17.01 -25.37 -5.59
CA ASN A 30 -17.32 -25.66 -4.19
C ASN A 30 -18.56 -24.92 -3.74
N TYR A 31 -19.45 -25.64 -3.06
CA TYR A 31 -20.64 -25.11 -2.42
C TYR A 31 -20.44 -25.17 -0.91
N ARG A 32 -20.92 -24.17 -0.17
CA ARG A 32 -21.06 -24.23 1.29
C ARG A 32 -22.42 -23.68 1.71
N PHE A 33 -23.02 -24.33 2.70
CA PHE A 33 -24.30 -23.91 3.28
C PHE A 33 -24.07 -23.45 4.72
N GLY A 34 -24.52 -22.25 5.05
CA GLY A 34 -24.40 -21.65 6.37
C GLY A 34 -25.73 -21.05 6.84
N VAL A 35 -25.73 -20.57 8.08
CA VAL A 35 -26.85 -19.85 8.69
C VAL A 35 -26.47 -18.36 8.81
N GLU A 36 -27.41 -17.46 8.55
CA GLU A 36 -27.24 -16.02 8.71
C GLU A 36 -26.92 -15.71 10.17
N ARG A 37 -25.81 -14.97 10.41
CA ARG A 37 -25.03 -14.79 11.65
C ARG A 37 -23.80 -15.70 11.82
N GLY A 38 -23.73 -16.86 11.15
CA GLY A 38 -22.51 -17.68 11.08
C GLY A 38 -21.50 -17.23 10.02
N GLY A 39 -21.89 -16.32 9.13
CA GLY A 39 -21.01 -15.83 8.05
C GLY A 39 -20.19 -14.58 8.40
N HIS A 40 -20.67 -13.74 9.31
CA HIS A 40 -20.08 -12.40 9.56
C HIS A 40 -19.04 -12.37 10.70
N SER A 41 -19.03 -13.38 11.58
CA SER A 41 -18.12 -13.47 12.74
C SER A 41 -17.57 -14.88 12.95
N GLY A 42 -17.60 -15.69 11.88
CA GLY A 42 -17.40 -17.12 11.95
C GLY A 42 -18.67 -17.86 12.36
N GLY A 43 -18.71 -19.16 12.08
CA GLY A 43 -19.90 -19.98 12.26
C GLY A 43 -19.81 -21.35 11.62
N TYR A 44 -20.88 -22.12 11.76
CA TYR A 44 -20.97 -23.46 11.21
C TYR A 44 -21.37 -23.43 9.74
N TRP A 45 -20.56 -24.10 8.93
CA TRP A 45 -20.75 -24.29 7.50
C TRP A 45 -20.82 -25.79 7.20
N PHE A 46 -21.86 -26.19 6.49
CA PHE A 46 -21.92 -27.52 5.88
C PHE A 46 -21.22 -27.47 4.53
N GLU A 47 -20.19 -28.30 4.37
CA GLU A 47 -19.42 -28.46 3.14
C GLU A 47 -19.87 -29.75 2.43
N PRO A 48 -20.79 -29.63 1.46
CA PRO A 48 -21.33 -30.75 0.70
C PRO A 48 -20.36 -31.29 -0.36
N THR A 49 -20.29 -32.62 -0.44
CA THR A 49 -20.07 -33.37 -1.66
C THR A 49 -21.42 -33.67 -2.29
N ILE A 50 -21.63 -33.14 -3.50
CA ILE A 50 -22.86 -33.34 -4.28
C ILE A 50 -22.64 -34.48 -5.26
N THR A 51 -23.41 -35.56 -5.12
CA THR A 51 -23.40 -36.69 -6.05
C THR A 51 -24.75 -36.84 -6.69
N GLU A 52 -24.79 -36.93 -8.02
CA GLU A 52 -26.01 -37.21 -8.76
C GLU A 52 -26.17 -38.72 -8.95
N MET A 53 -27.29 -39.27 -8.47
CA MET A 53 -27.66 -40.68 -8.65
C MET A 53 -29.16 -40.79 -8.89
N ASP A 54 -29.57 -41.53 -9.93
CA ASP A 54 -30.96 -41.87 -10.22
C ASP A 54 -31.93 -40.67 -10.14
N ASP A 55 -31.61 -39.60 -10.88
CA ASP A 55 -32.36 -38.33 -10.92
C ASP A 55 -32.49 -37.60 -9.57
N LYS A 56 -31.64 -37.92 -8.60
CA LYS A 56 -31.58 -37.28 -7.29
C LYS A 56 -30.20 -36.70 -7.04
N LEU A 57 -30.19 -35.53 -6.40
CA LEU A 57 -28.98 -34.93 -5.84
C LEU A 57 -28.82 -35.39 -4.40
N ILE A 58 -27.77 -36.15 -4.13
CA ILE A 58 -27.39 -36.60 -2.80
C ILE A 58 -26.33 -35.63 -2.27
N PHE A 59 -26.63 -35.01 -1.13
CA PHE A 59 -25.69 -34.17 -0.41
C PHE A 59 -25.11 -34.98 0.76
N SER A 60 -23.80 -35.21 0.72
CA SER A 60 -23.03 -35.81 1.82
C SER A 60 -21.95 -34.82 2.23
N GLY A 61 -21.39 -34.87 3.44
CA GLY A 61 -20.34 -33.92 3.80
C GLY A 61 -20.16 -33.75 5.30
N HIS A 62 -19.47 -32.68 5.67
CA HIS A 62 -19.13 -32.37 7.05
C HIS A 62 -19.58 -30.97 7.42
N ILE A 63 -19.92 -30.78 8.70
CA ILE A 63 -20.15 -29.47 9.28
C ILE A 63 -18.85 -29.02 9.91
N ASN A 64 -18.29 -27.92 9.39
CA ASN A 64 -17.07 -27.31 9.86
C ASN A 64 -17.40 -25.96 10.49
N TYR A 65 -16.83 -25.69 11.66
CA TYR A 65 -16.83 -24.33 12.20
C TYR A 65 -15.72 -23.54 11.53
N ILE A 66 -16.08 -22.51 10.78
CA ILE A 66 -15.13 -21.59 10.16
C ILE A 66 -15.10 -20.35 11.03
N ASP A 67 -14.01 -20.13 11.76
CA ASP A 67 -13.80 -18.90 12.52
C ASP A 67 -13.47 -17.75 11.55
N PHE A 68 -13.91 -16.53 11.89
CA PHE A 68 -13.47 -15.29 11.24
C PHE A 68 -11.93 -15.18 11.22
N TYR A 69 -11.28 -15.74 12.24
CA TYR A 69 -9.84 -15.77 12.42
C TYR A 69 -9.17 -17.06 11.92
N SER A 70 -9.72 -17.77 10.93
CA SER A 70 -8.99 -18.88 10.30
C SER A 70 -7.59 -18.39 9.88
N ASN A 71 -6.57 -18.94 10.55
CA ASN A 71 -5.24 -18.36 10.72
C ASN A 71 -4.53 -17.97 9.39
N ASP A 72 -4.86 -18.67 8.31
CA ASP A 72 -4.11 -18.58 7.05
C ASP A 72 -4.20 -17.19 6.41
N LYS A 73 -5.40 -16.58 6.37
CA LYS A 73 -5.59 -15.26 5.76
C LYS A 73 -5.05 -14.11 6.61
N TRP A 74 -5.07 -14.27 7.94
CA TRP A 74 -4.51 -13.27 8.84
C TRP A 74 -2.98 -13.31 8.80
N TYR A 75 -2.40 -14.52 8.81
CA TYR A 75 -0.98 -14.72 8.73
C TYR A 75 -0.39 -14.14 7.43
N GLU A 76 -0.98 -14.45 6.27
CA GLU A 76 -0.56 -13.84 4.99
C GLU A 76 -0.63 -12.32 5.03
N LYS A 77 -1.74 -11.75 5.52
CA LYS A 77 -1.92 -10.29 5.59
C LYS A 77 -0.93 -9.60 6.54
N VAL A 78 -0.54 -10.26 7.63
CA VAL A 78 0.48 -9.75 8.56
C VAL A 78 1.88 -9.87 7.97
N VAL A 79 2.18 -10.97 7.30
CA VAL A 79 3.47 -11.17 6.61
C VAL A 79 3.67 -10.09 5.54
N THR A 80 2.69 -9.88 4.65
CA THR A 80 2.80 -8.84 3.59
C THR A 80 2.98 -7.44 4.17
N LYS A 81 2.24 -7.08 5.23
CA LYS A 81 2.40 -5.78 5.91
C LYS A 81 3.78 -5.62 6.56
N THR A 82 4.35 -6.70 7.06
CA THR A 82 5.67 -6.70 7.70
C THR A 82 6.77 -6.55 6.64
N GLU A 83 6.64 -7.23 5.51
CA GLU A 83 7.56 -7.08 4.36
C GLU A 83 7.54 -5.65 3.80
N GLU A 84 6.35 -5.07 3.58
CA GLU A 84 6.20 -3.68 3.14
C GLU A 84 6.81 -2.68 4.14
N GLY A 85 6.58 -2.90 5.45
CA GLY A 85 7.16 -2.08 6.51
C GLY A 85 8.68 -2.12 6.54
N CYS A 86 9.28 -3.30 6.40
CA CYS A 86 10.74 -3.47 6.34
C CYS A 86 11.36 -2.75 5.14
N LEU A 87 10.73 -2.81 3.96
CA LEU A 87 11.20 -2.09 2.78
C LEU A 87 11.20 -0.57 2.99
N ILE A 88 10.16 -0.03 3.64
CA ILE A 88 10.08 1.41 3.95
C ILE A 88 11.20 1.83 4.91
N ILE A 89 11.47 1.03 5.95
CA ILE A 89 12.54 1.31 6.92
C ILE A 89 13.91 1.40 6.25
N ILE A 90 14.17 0.63 5.19
CA ILE A 90 15.43 0.65 4.45
C ILE A 90 15.45 1.78 3.41
N LEU A 91 14.37 1.95 2.64
CA LEU A 91 14.31 2.94 1.55
C LEU A 91 14.26 4.38 2.06
N PHE A 92 13.58 4.64 3.18
CA PHE A 92 13.44 5.97 3.74
C PHE A 92 14.78 6.65 4.12
N PRO A 93 15.67 6.03 4.91
CA PRO A 93 16.98 6.61 5.22
C PRO A 93 17.86 6.76 3.96
N LEU A 94 17.75 5.85 3.00
CA LEU A 94 18.48 5.95 1.73
C LEU A 94 18.03 7.18 0.91
N CYS A 95 16.72 7.41 0.83
CA CYS A 95 16.16 8.62 0.21
C CYS A 95 16.58 9.91 0.93
N LEU A 96 16.65 9.89 2.27
CA LEU A 96 17.14 11.04 3.04
C LEU A 96 18.60 11.36 2.73
N LEU A 97 19.48 10.36 2.65
CA LEU A 97 20.89 10.55 2.29
C LEU A 97 21.04 11.20 0.92
N ILE A 98 20.27 10.76 -0.07
CA ILE A 98 20.28 11.36 -1.43
C ILE A 98 19.85 12.83 -1.38
N LYS A 99 18.79 13.16 -0.64
CA LYS A 99 18.33 14.56 -0.48
C LYS A 99 19.38 15.42 0.20
N ILE A 100 20.01 14.93 1.27
CA ILE A 100 21.09 15.63 1.99
C ILE A 100 22.26 15.91 1.04
N TYR A 101 22.70 14.90 0.28
CA TYR A 101 23.79 15.07 -0.69
C TYR A 101 23.46 16.12 -1.76
N ALA A 102 22.24 16.09 -2.32
CA ALA A 102 21.79 17.08 -3.29
C ALA A 102 21.81 18.51 -2.71
N LEU A 103 21.40 18.66 -1.45
CA LEU A 103 21.36 19.93 -0.74
C LEU A 103 22.77 20.48 -0.46
N ILE A 104 23.69 19.62 -0.03
CA ILE A 104 25.13 19.95 0.12
C ILE A 104 25.71 20.40 -1.21
N ARG A 105 25.43 19.67 -2.30
CA ARG A 105 25.91 20.03 -3.65
C ARG A 105 25.41 21.40 -4.10
N LEU A 106 24.15 21.73 -3.81
CA LEU A 106 23.58 23.05 -4.10
C LEU A 106 24.26 24.15 -3.28
N ILE A 107 24.51 23.92 -1.99
CA ILE A 107 25.23 24.86 -1.12
C ILE A 107 26.66 25.08 -1.64
N ILE A 108 27.40 24.02 -1.95
CA ILE A 108 28.76 24.12 -2.51
C ILE A 108 28.76 24.88 -3.83
N ARG A 109 27.78 24.62 -4.70
CA ARG A 109 27.64 25.34 -5.98
C ARG A 109 27.32 26.82 -5.76
N LYS A 110 26.55 27.16 -4.71
CA LYS A 110 26.24 28.54 -4.33
C LYS A 110 27.47 29.25 -3.78
N ILE A 111 28.26 28.59 -2.94
CA ILE A 111 29.53 29.11 -2.41
C ILE A 111 30.55 29.31 -3.54
N ARG A 112 30.73 28.34 -4.44
CA ARG A 112 31.62 28.48 -5.61
C ARG A 112 31.18 29.56 -6.61
N ARG A 113 29.93 29.99 -6.55
CA ARG A 113 29.38 31.08 -7.39
C ARG A 113 29.44 32.44 -6.70
N GLN A 114 29.91 32.55 -5.46
CA GLN A 114 30.30 33.86 -4.95
C GLN A 114 31.48 34.36 -5.78
N PRO A 115 31.42 35.61 -6.29
CA PRO A 115 32.58 36.22 -6.92
C PRO A 115 33.69 36.18 -5.88
N SER A 116 34.89 35.70 -6.25
CA SER A 116 36.05 35.91 -5.41
C SER A 116 36.12 37.40 -5.14
N ILE A 117 36.06 37.81 -3.87
CA ILE A 117 36.42 39.17 -3.49
C ILE A 117 37.86 39.29 -3.98
N LYS A 118 38.07 39.99 -5.11
CA LYS A 118 39.43 40.37 -5.53
C LYS A 118 39.97 41.15 -4.33
N GLU A 119 41.06 40.69 -3.74
CA GLU A 119 41.82 41.55 -2.84
C GLU A 119 42.17 42.80 -3.65
N GLU A 120 41.69 43.96 -3.21
CA GLU A 120 42.07 45.23 -3.81
C GLU A 120 43.59 45.29 -3.83
N THR A 121 44.15 45.43 -5.02
CA THR A 121 45.58 45.59 -5.16
C THR A 121 45.99 46.92 -4.57
N THR A 122 47.27 47.06 -4.22
CA THR A 122 47.80 48.32 -3.66
C THR A 122 47.53 49.51 -4.59
N GLU A 123 47.49 49.27 -5.91
CA GLU A 123 47.14 50.27 -6.92
C GLU A 123 45.66 50.69 -6.84
N ASP A 124 44.72 49.75 -6.68
CA ASP A 124 43.28 50.06 -6.54
C ASP A 124 43.01 50.95 -5.32
N ARG A 125 43.70 50.68 -4.21
CA ARG A 125 43.60 51.50 -2.99
C ARG A 125 44.19 52.89 -3.18
N LEU A 126 45.31 53.00 -3.90
CA LEU A 126 45.93 54.27 -4.21
C LEU A 126 45.02 55.11 -5.12
N PHE A 127 44.38 54.48 -6.10
CA PHE A 127 43.44 55.12 -7.02
C PHE A 127 42.22 55.65 -6.26
N ASN A 128 41.63 54.85 -5.38
CA ASN A 128 40.50 55.25 -4.56
C ASN A 128 40.85 56.40 -3.59
N LEU A 129 42.06 56.39 -3.01
CA LEU A 129 42.57 57.50 -2.20
C LEU A 129 42.70 58.78 -3.03
N MET A 130 43.33 58.70 -4.21
CA MET A 130 43.60 59.86 -5.05
C MET A 130 42.31 60.47 -5.61
N GLU A 131 41.41 59.63 -6.13
CA GLU A 131 40.23 60.10 -6.85
C GLU A 131 39.07 60.45 -5.89
N ASN A 132 38.74 59.56 -4.95
CA ASN A 132 37.53 59.71 -4.14
C ASN A 132 37.75 60.45 -2.82
N LEU A 133 38.95 60.36 -2.23
CA LEU A 133 39.25 61.01 -0.95
C LEU A 133 40.00 62.33 -1.12
N LEU A 134 40.88 62.43 -2.12
CA LEU A 134 41.70 63.62 -2.38
C LEU A 134 41.26 64.43 -3.60
N ASN A 135 40.19 64.02 -4.31
CA ASN A 135 39.62 64.71 -5.48
C ASN A 135 40.65 65.07 -6.56
N CYS A 136 41.66 64.23 -6.74
CA CYS A 136 42.69 64.42 -7.75
C CYS A 136 42.22 63.74 -9.05
N THR A 137 41.76 64.53 -10.02
CA THR A 137 41.47 64.05 -11.38
C THR A 137 42.74 64.05 -12.21
N LEU A 138 43.20 62.87 -12.64
CA LEU A 138 44.23 62.72 -13.68
C LEU A 138 43.67 63.27 -15.00
N LYS A 139 44.38 64.22 -15.60
CA LYS A 139 44.15 64.69 -16.98
C LYS A 139 45.04 63.92 -17.94
#